data_AF-A0A2G6PHJ8-F1
#
_entry.id   AF-A0A2G6PHJ8-F1
#
_cell.length_a   1.000
_cell.length_b   1.000
_cell.length_c   1.000
_cell.angle_alpha   90.00
_cell.angle_beta   90.00
_cell.angle_gamma   90.00
#
_symmetry.space_group_name_H-M   'P 1'
#
loop_
_entity.id
_entity.type
_entity.pdbx_description
1 polymer ?
#
loop_
_entity_poly.entity_id
_entity_poly.type
_entity_poly.pdbx_seq_one_letter_code
_entity_poly.pdbx_strand_id
1 'polypeptide(L)'
;MDRRQMVDFLGGIKLFEGFTREQLGVLAAHVKEASYKRGDLLFFENGPREVVFLLLEGNVELFKSGAYGGEQQLALFHEGDFLGEGSWIEGSTHSTSARALTDVRALLVGKDFFRKNADATLKLFSRIVHIVSMRMGQANMQRIHSGAQYFSGATRMEQDLLGERNVPAESYYGIETLRATENFMVSGVTIGFYPSIVNALAMVKAAAARANCELGLLPETLRDAIVGACQEVINGKYHHYFVVDMLQGGAGTSTNMNANEVIANRALEIMGHRKGEYQYCHPVHDVNRSQSTNDTYPTAMQLGVYMVNRKLTEAVESIAEAFALKGREFAHVVKLGRTQLQDAVPMTLGQTFEAWADMLRGEIDNLNRAAAHFLQVNVGATIIGTGLGAEPTYAARCVGHLRELTGFDVTLAPNPILATQDASKFLKYSSELKRLAVKVSKMCNDLRLLSSGPVAGFNEINLPPRQPGSAIIPWKVNPVIPEVVNQLAFKVIGNDQAVTMAVEAGQLELNVFLPVVVQSIFESVVMLKNGLKTLQYRCVEGITANEARCHELAYRSVNLAAVLRPLIGYDRACEVAQEAMASGRTVYELVQEKEWLTQEQIERVLSPESMRHPSTR
;
A
#
# COMPACT_ATOMS: atom_id res chain seq x y z
N MET A 1 -41.38 8.62 2.73
CA MET A 1 -41.67 8.69 1.27
C MET A 1 -43.08 8.14 1.00
N ASP A 2 -43.82 8.62 -0.01
CA ASP A 2 -45.09 7.96 -0.37
C ASP A 2 -44.84 6.60 -1.06
N ARG A 3 -45.85 5.72 -1.11
CA ARG A 3 -45.69 4.35 -1.61
C ARG A 3 -45.36 4.27 -3.11
N ARG A 4 -45.81 5.24 -3.91
CA ARG A 4 -45.53 5.33 -5.35
C ARG A 4 -44.10 5.78 -5.59
N GLN A 5 -43.66 6.81 -4.86
CA GLN A 5 -42.26 7.26 -4.85
C GLN A 5 -41.31 6.14 -4.41
N MET A 6 -41.70 5.35 -3.40
CA MET A 6 -40.95 4.19 -2.92
C MET A 6 -40.77 3.12 -4.00
N VAL A 7 -41.84 2.80 -4.74
CA VAL A 7 -41.79 1.83 -5.83
C VAL A 7 -40.89 2.30 -6.96
N ASP A 8 -40.98 3.59 -7.34
CA ASP A 8 -40.15 4.14 -8.40
C ASP A 8 -38.67 4.21 -7.99
N PHE A 9 -38.36 4.57 -6.73
CA PHE A 9 -36.99 4.52 -6.19
C PHE A 9 -36.43 3.09 -6.17
N LEU A 10 -37.17 2.14 -5.61
CA LEU A 10 -36.76 0.73 -5.57
C LEU A 10 -36.52 0.16 -6.98
N GLY A 11 -37.31 0.59 -7.97
CA GLY A 11 -37.11 0.21 -9.37
C GLY A 11 -35.81 0.73 -9.98
N GLY A 12 -35.25 1.82 -9.46
CA GLY A 12 -33.95 2.38 -9.87
C GLY A 12 -32.74 1.68 -9.21
N ILE A 13 -32.95 0.87 -8.17
CA ILE A 13 -31.86 0.17 -7.50
C ILE A 13 -31.51 -1.10 -8.28
N LYS A 14 -30.24 -1.25 -8.63
CA LYS A 14 -29.69 -2.40 -9.38
C LYS A 14 -30.06 -3.76 -8.78
N LEU A 15 -30.19 -3.84 -7.45
CA LEU A 15 -30.60 -5.06 -6.74
C LEU A 15 -31.98 -5.60 -7.16
N PHE A 16 -32.89 -4.72 -7.58
CA PHE A 16 -34.28 -5.06 -7.94
C PHE A 16 -34.55 -5.01 -9.45
N GLU A 17 -33.51 -4.97 -10.27
CA GLU A 17 -33.63 -4.97 -11.72
C GLU A 17 -34.38 -6.22 -12.23
N GLY A 18 -35.50 -6.00 -12.94
CA GLY A 18 -36.41 -7.06 -13.42
C GLY A 18 -37.58 -7.39 -12.49
N PHE A 19 -37.74 -6.64 -11.39
CA PHE A 19 -38.95 -6.71 -10.56
C PHE A 19 -40.11 -6.01 -11.26
N THR A 20 -41.30 -6.60 -11.18
CA THR A 20 -42.52 -5.93 -11.63
C THR A 20 -42.92 -4.83 -10.63
N ARG A 21 -43.71 -3.84 -11.07
CA ARG A 21 -44.25 -2.81 -10.16
C ARG A 21 -45.04 -3.40 -8.98
N GLU A 22 -45.73 -4.52 -9.19
CA GLU A 22 -46.43 -5.23 -8.13
C GLU A 22 -45.45 -5.81 -7.10
N GLN A 23 -44.38 -6.46 -7.56
CA GLN A 23 -43.33 -6.99 -6.69
C GLN A 23 -42.60 -5.89 -5.91
N LEU A 24 -42.29 -4.76 -6.56
CA LEU A 24 -41.75 -3.57 -5.90
C LEU A 24 -42.74 -2.99 -4.87
N GLY A 25 -44.04 -3.03 -5.17
CA GLY A 25 -45.11 -2.60 -4.26
C GLY A 25 -45.26 -3.47 -3.01
N VAL A 26 -44.95 -4.77 -3.12
CA VAL A 26 -44.88 -5.71 -2.00
C VAL A 26 -43.63 -5.44 -1.15
N LEU A 27 -42.46 -5.23 -1.79
CA LEU A 27 -41.22 -4.85 -1.10
C LEU A 27 -41.38 -3.52 -0.35
N ALA A 28 -41.93 -2.50 -1.00
CA ALA A 28 -42.20 -1.19 -0.40
C ALA A 28 -43.07 -1.25 0.86
N ALA A 29 -43.91 -2.28 1.01
CA ALA A 29 -44.74 -2.48 2.20
C ALA A 29 -44.00 -3.14 3.38
N HIS A 30 -42.80 -3.69 3.16
CA HIS A 30 -42.04 -4.48 4.13
C HIS A 30 -40.66 -3.89 4.47
N VAL A 31 -40.31 -2.76 3.88
CA VAL A 31 -39.11 -2.00 4.23
C VAL A 31 -39.39 -1.06 5.40
N LYS A 32 -38.40 -0.90 6.28
CA LYS A 32 -38.44 0.10 7.36
C LYS A 32 -37.47 1.22 7.04
N GLU A 33 -37.92 2.46 7.11
CA GLU A 33 -37.03 3.62 6.97
C GLU A 33 -36.26 3.84 8.28
N ALA A 34 -34.97 4.07 8.19
CA ALA A 34 -34.08 4.38 9.30
C ALA A 34 -33.20 5.59 8.94
N SER A 35 -32.83 6.37 9.96
CA SER A 35 -31.96 7.53 9.80
C SER A 35 -30.75 7.39 10.73
N TYR A 36 -29.58 7.72 10.20
CA TYR A 36 -28.29 7.66 10.88
C TYR A 36 -27.66 9.05 10.80
N LYS A 37 -27.14 9.55 11.91
CA LYS A 37 -26.40 10.81 11.94
C LYS A 37 -24.97 10.57 11.46
N ARG A 38 -24.31 11.63 10.99
CA ARG A 38 -22.88 11.56 10.68
C ARG A 38 -22.10 10.97 11.86
N GLY A 39 -21.33 9.92 11.58
CA GLY A 39 -20.54 9.18 12.56
C GLY A 39 -21.19 7.90 13.06
N ASP A 40 -22.51 7.73 12.89
CA ASP A 40 -23.22 6.53 13.33
C ASP A 40 -22.78 5.30 12.53
N LEU A 41 -22.69 4.17 13.22
CA LEU A 41 -22.46 2.87 12.59
C LEU A 41 -23.79 2.29 12.13
N LEU A 42 -23.85 1.89 10.85
CA LEU A 42 -24.95 1.10 10.32
C LEU A 42 -24.82 -0.35 10.78
N PHE A 43 -23.58 -0.86 10.78
CA PHE A 43 -23.20 -2.15 11.38
C PHE A 43 -21.71 -2.17 11.68
N PHE A 44 -21.29 -3.14 12.50
CA PHE A 44 -19.90 -3.29 12.93
C PHE A 44 -19.36 -4.70 12.60
N GLU A 45 -18.05 -4.81 12.41
CA GLU A 45 -17.34 -6.08 12.21
C GLU A 45 -17.62 -7.06 13.36
N ASN A 46 -17.84 -8.32 13.01
CA ASN A 46 -18.31 -9.42 13.86
C ASN A 46 -19.72 -9.23 14.45
N GLY A 47 -20.41 -8.14 14.12
CA GLY A 47 -21.80 -7.92 14.47
C GLY A 47 -22.78 -8.81 13.68
N PRO A 48 -24.01 -9.00 14.19
CA PRO A 48 -25.02 -9.84 13.54
C PRO A 48 -25.46 -9.24 12.20
N ARG A 49 -25.64 -10.10 11.20
CA ARG A 49 -26.22 -9.71 9.90
C ARG A 49 -27.73 -9.95 9.90
N GLU A 50 -28.51 -8.87 10.03
CA GLU A 50 -29.97 -8.96 10.19
C GLU A 50 -30.78 -8.29 9.08
N VAL A 51 -30.24 -7.22 8.48
CA VAL A 51 -30.94 -6.41 7.47
C VAL A 51 -30.03 -6.09 6.28
N VAL A 52 -30.63 -5.90 5.11
CA VAL A 52 -30.00 -5.22 3.96
C VAL A 52 -30.35 -3.74 4.04
N PHE A 53 -29.36 -2.88 3.88
CA PHE A 53 -29.51 -1.42 3.86
C PHE A 53 -29.55 -0.96 2.40
N LEU A 54 -30.56 -0.18 2.04
CA LEU A 54 -30.66 0.53 0.76
C LEU A 54 -30.55 2.03 1.05
N LEU A 55 -29.54 2.70 0.49
CA LEU A 55 -29.27 4.10 0.82
C LEU A 55 -30.19 5.02 0.01
N LEU A 56 -31.09 5.73 0.70
CA LEU A 56 -31.94 6.76 0.10
C LEU A 56 -31.18 8.05 -0.09
N GLU A 57 -30.43 8.48 0.93
CA GLU A 57 -29.70 9.75 0.95
C GLU A 57 -28.46 9.59 1.81
N GLY A 58 -27.39 10.31 1.47
CA GLY A 58 -26.15 10.36 2.23
C GLY A 58 -25.09 9.35 1.81
N ASN A 59 -23.91 9.48 2.42
CA ASN A 59 -22.73 8.69 2.09
C ASN A 59 -22.34 7.76 3.24
N VAL A 60 -22.00 6.52 2.90
CA VAL A 60 -21.57 5.50 3.86
C VAL A 60 -20.20 4.98 3.48
N GLU A 61 -19.30 4.94 4.45
CA GLU A 61 -17.99 4.31 4.33
C GLU A 61 -18.04 2.88 4.84
N LEU A 62 -17.56 1.93 4.04
CA LEU A 62 -17.23 0.58 4.49
C LEU A 62 -15.75 0.51 4.80
N PHE A 63 -15.42 0.10 6.03
CA PHE A 63 -14.04 0.05 6.50
C PHE A 63 -13.77 -1.22 7.29
N LYS A 64 -12.49 -1.55 7.44
CA LYS A 64 -12.04 -2.63 8.32
C LYS A 64 -11.02 -2.09 9.31
N SER A 65 -11.16 -2.47 10.57
CA SER A 65 -10.15 -2.17 11.58
C SER A 65 -8.92 -3.01 11.30
N GLY A 66 -7.82 -2.35 10.96
CA GLY A 66 -6.53 -2.97 10.75
C GLY A 66 -5.99 -3.57 12.05
N ALA A 67 -5.07 -4.53 11.93
CA ALA A 67 -4.47 -5.24 13.07
C ALA A 67 -3.68 -4.34 14.06
N TYR A 68 -3.56 -3.04 13.76
CA TYR A 68 -2.78 -2.03 14.47
C TYR A 68 -3.63 -0.81 14.88
N GLY A 69 -4.95 -0.92 14.92
CA GLY A 69 -5.83 0.14 15.42
C GLY A 69 -6.20 1.26 14.43
N GLY A 70 -5.68 1.22 13.19
CA GLY A 70 -6.11 2.12 12.11
C GLY A 70 -7.28 1.54 11.31
N GLU A 71 -8.21 2.39 10.87
CA GLU A 71 -9.31 1.99 9.98
C GLU A 71 -8.86 2.09 8.52
N GLN A 72 -9.02 1.00 7.76
CA GLN A 72 -8.81 1.00 6.32
C GLN A 72 -10.16 1.14 5.63
N GLN A 73 -10.38 2.28 4.95
CA GLN A 73 -11.49 2.44 4.02
C GLN A 73 -11.37 1.42 2.89
N LEU A 74 -12.43 0.67 2.65
CA LEU A 74 -12.52 -0.35 1.60
C LEU A 74 -13.36 0.13 0.43
N ALA A 75 -14.47 0.82 0.71
CA ALA A 75 -15.38 1.33 -0.31
C ALA A 75 -16.25 2.47 0.25
N LEU A 76 -16.77 3.30 -0.64
CA LEU A 76 -17.70 4.38 -0.33
C LEU A 76 -18.99 4.19 -1.13
N PHE A 77 -20.11 4.26 -0.42
CA PHE A 77 -21.46 3.99 -0.92
C PHE A 77 -22.28 5.28 -0.86
N HIS A 78 -23.14 5.48 -1.85
CA HIS A 78 -23.90 6.71 -2.07
C HIS A 78 -25.40 6.38 -2.20
N GLU A 79 -26.23 7.40 -2.40
CA GLU A 79 -27.64 7.22 -2.75
C GLU A 79 -27.83 6.23 -3.91
N GLY A 80 -28.76 5.29 -3.72
CA GLY A 80 -29.06 4.20 -4.66
C GLY A 80 -28.21 2.93 -4.47
N ASP A 81 -27.12 2.99 -3.70
CA ASP A 81 -26.32 1.82 -3.36
C ASP A 81 -26.96 0.97 -2.23
N PHE A 82 -26.48 -0.26 -2.06
CA PHE A 82 -26.91 -1.16 -0.98
C PHE A 82 -25.73 -1.89 -0.32
N LEU A 83 -25.92 -2.28 0.94
CA LEU A 83 -24.94 -3.00 1.75
C LEU A 83 -25.63 -3.93 2.77
N GLY A 84 -24.86 -4.87 3.34
CA GLY A 84 -25.42 -5.84 4.29
C GLY A 84 -26.09 -7.04 3.59
N GLU A 85 -25.72 -7.29 2.35
CA GLU A 85 -26.10 -8.46 1.57
C GLU A 85 -25.41 -9.74 2.08
N GLY A 86 -25.34 -9.96 3.38
CA GLY A 86 -25.11 -11.30 3.93
C GLY A 86 -26.22 -11.69 4.90
N SER A 87 -27.21 -10.82 5.08
CA SER A 87 -28.20 -10.93 6.16
C SER A 87 -29.14 -12.10 6.02
N TRP A 88 -29.22 -12.79 4.89
CA TRP A 88 -30.01 -14.03 4.78
C TRP A 88 -29.25 -15.28 5.25
N ILE A 89 -27.91 -15.25 5.35
CA ILE A 89 -27.12 -16.41 5.78
C ILE A 89 -27.27 -16.54 7.29
N GLU A 90 -27.98 -17.59 7.72
CA GLU A 90 -28.14 -17.88 9.15
C GLU A 90 -26.78 -18.08 9.83
N GLY A 91 -26.59 -17.43 10.98
CA GLY A 91 -25.34 -17.49 11.74
C GLY A 91 -24.16 -16.70 11.18
N SER A 92 -24.34 -15.89 10.12
CA SER A 92 -23.26 -15.08 9.57
C SER A 92 -23.07 -13.74 10.29
N THR A 93 -21.83 -13.29 10.40
CA THR A 93 -21.44 -11.99 10.96
C THR A 93 -20.87 -11.07 9.88
N HIS A 94 -20.87 -9.76 10.13
CA HIS A 94 -20.22 -8.80 9.25
C HIS A 94 -18.69 -8.94 9.31
N SER A 95 -18.02 -9.01 8.17
CA SER A 95 -16.55 -9.06 8.07
C SER A 95 -15.85 -7.69 8.13
N THR A 96 -16.66 -6.62 8.11
CA THR A 96 -16.27 -5.20 8.00
C THR A 96 -17.30 -4.36 8.75
N SER A 97 -16.98 -3.09 9.01
CA SER A 97 -17.88 -2.10 9.60
C SER A 97 -18.38 -1.11 8.55
N ALA A 98 -19.53 -0.49 8.77
CA ALA A 98 -20.07 0.57 7.92
C ALA A 98 -20.47 1.80 8.75
N ARG A 99 -19.99 2.98 8.36
CA ARG A 99 -20.20 4.26 9.06
C ARG A 99 -20.79 5.32 8.14
N ALA A 100 -21.76 6.08 8.65
CA ALA A 100 -22.33 7.23 7.97
C ALA A 100 -21.32 8.40 7.94
N LEU A 101 -20.91 8.85 6.75
CA LEU A 101 -20.03 10.01 6.58
C LEU A 101 -20.80 11.33 6.56
N THR A 102 -22.07 11.27 6.19
CA THR A 102 -23.05 12.37 6.28
C THR A 102 -24.25 11.89 7.12
N ASP A 103 -25.26 12.73 7.30
CA ASP A 103 -26.57 12.21 7.68
C ASP A 103 -27.07 11.28 6.55
N VAL A 104 -27.53 10.09 6.93
CA VAL A 104 -27.92 9.01 6.02
C VAL A 104 -29.36 8.60 6.31
N ARG A 105 -30.15 8.49 5.25
CA ARG A 105 -31.47 7.82 5.29
C ARG A 105 -31.37 6.52 4.52
N ALA A 106 -31.84 5.43 5.10
CA ALA A 106 -31.78 4.11 4.50
C ALA A 106 -33.08 3.34 4.68
N LEU A 107 -33.42 2.49 3.70
CA LEU A 107 -34.46 1.48 3.83
C LEU A 107 -33.83 0.17 4.28
N LEU A 108 -34.41 -0.44 5.31
CA LEU A 108 -34.00 -1.71 5.88
C LEU A 108 -34.92 -2.82 5.38
N VAL A 109 -34.34 -3.80 4.69
CA VAL A 109 -35.03 -5.03 4.29
C VAL A 109 -34.66 -6.13 5.29
N GLY A 110 -35.63 -6.56 6.11
CA GLY A 110 -35.42 -7.60 7.12
C GLY A 110 -35.66 -9.03 6.60
N LYS A 111 -35.14 -10.02 7.35
CA LYS A 111 -35.29 -11.47 7.08
C LYS A 111 -36.74 -11.92 6.85
N ASP A 112 -37.71 -11.31 7.52
CA ASP A 112 -39.13 -11.68 7.44
C ASP A 112 -39.74 -11.46 6.06
N PHE A 113 -39.24 -10.48 5.29
CA PHE A 113 -39.67 -10.25 3.91
C PHE A 113 -39.40 -11.48 3.05
N PHE A 114 -38.20 -12.05 3.20
CA PHE A 114 -37.74 -13.19 2.42
C PHE A 114 -38.60 -14.45 2.68
N ARG A 115 -39.05 -14.65 3.92
CA ARG A 115 -39.85 -15.83 4.29
C ARG A 115 -41.28 -15.79 3.74
N LYS A 116 -41.86 -14.60 3.55
CA LYS A 116 -43.29 -14.44 3.23
C LYS A 116 -43.61 -14.32 1.74
N ASN A 117 -42.62 -14.04 0.88
CA ASN A 117 -42.87 -13.69 -0.52
C ASN A 117 -42.01 -14.53 -1.49
N ALA A 118 -42.30 -15.83 -1.60
CA ALA A 118 -41.44 -16.80 -2.30
C ALA A 118 -40.98 -16.38 -3.72
N ASP A 119 -41.86 -15.81 -4.55
CA ASP A 119 -41.53 -15.40 -5.93
C ASP A 119 -40.59 -14.18 -6.00
N ALA A 120 -40.92 -13.10 -5.26
CA ALA A 120 -40.04 -11.92 -5.15
C ALA A 120 -38.71 -12.27 -4.46
N THR A 121 -38.78 -13.14 -3.46
CA THR A 121 -37.63 -13.71 -2.74
C THR A 121 -36.73 -14.49 -3.69
N LEU A 122 -37.27 -15.34 -4.57
CA LEU A 122 -36.48 -16.14 -5.51
C LEU A 122 -35.72 -15.24 -6.51
N LYS A 123 -36.38 -14.20 -7.04
CA LYS A 123 -35.72 -13.21 -7.92
C LYS A 123 -34.66 -12.41 -7.18
N LEU A 124 -34.97 -11.96 -5.96
CA LEU A 124 -34.02 -11.25 -5.12
C LEU A 124 -32.81 -12.13 -4.80
N PHE A 125 -33.03 -13.40 -4.45
CA PHE A 125 -31.99 -14.39 -4.21
C PHE A 125 -31.17 -14.65 -5.46
N SER A 126 -31.77 -14.78 -6.64
CA SER A 126 -31.03 -14.92 -7.89
C SER A 126 -30.10 -13.72 -8.13
N ARG A 127 -30.57 -12.49 -7.88
CA ARG A 127 -29.75 -11.27 -8.00
C ARG A 127 -28.66 -11.20 -6.95
N ILE A 128 -29.01 -11.47 -5.71
CA ILE A 128 -28.09 -11.53 -4.58
C ILE A 128 -27.01 -12.58 -4.81
N VAL A 129 -27.38 -13.80 -5.20
CA VAL A 129 -26.46 -14.89 -5.52
C VAL A 129 -25.59 -14.52 -6.70
N HIS A 130 -26.13 -13.83 -7.70
CA HIS A 130 -25.33 -13.28 -8.80
C HIS A 130 -24.32 -12.24 -8.30
N ILE A 131 -24.73 -11.29 -7.46
CA ILE A 131 -23.84 -10.26 -6.87
C ILE A 131 -22.79 -10.88 -5.94
N VAL A 132 -23.18 -11.82 -5.09
CA VAL A 132 -22.29 -12.53 -4.16
C VAL A 132 -21.38 -13.48 -4.92
N SER A 133 -21.84 -14.12 -5.99
CA SER A 133 -20.97 -14.92 -6.86
C SER A 133 -19.96 -14.02 -7.55
N MET A 134 -20.38 -12.89 -8.13
CA MET A 134 -19.47 -11.85 -8.66
C MET A 134 -18.43 -11.46 -7.60
N ARG A 135 -18.84 -11.25 -6.35
CA ARG A 135 -17.95 -10.91 -5.22
C ARG A 135 -17.09 -12.09 -4.72
N MET A 136 -17.56 -13.32 -4.80
CA MET A 136 -16.80 -14.52 -4.42
C MET A 136 -15.78 -14.90 -5.49
N GLY A 137 -16.10 -14.69 -6.77
CA GLY A 137 -15.11 -14.73 -7.84
C GLY A 137 -13.97 -13.76 -7.58
N GLN A 138 -14.25 -12.56 -7.05
CA GLN A 138 -13.21 -11.59 -6.62
C GLN A 138 -12.28 -12.14 -5.52
N ALA A 139 -12.78 -12.90 -4.55
CA ALA A 139 -11.96 -13.51 -3.50
C ALA A 139 -11.17 -14.74 -4.00
N ASN A 140 -11.75 -15.50 -4.94
CA ASN A 140 -11.10 -16.65 -5.58
C ASN A 140 -10.08 -16.25 -6.66
N MET A 141 -10.14 -15.03 -7.21
CA MET A 141 -9.15 -14.51 -8.17
C MET A 141 -7.72 -14.46 -7.63
N GLN A 142 -7.53 -14.55 -6.31
CA GLN A 142 -6.20 -14.71 -5.70
C GLN A 142 -5.66 -16.15 -5.73
N ARG A 143 -6.45 -17.15 -6.12
CA ARG A 143 -6.06 -18.57 -6.04
C ARG A 143 -6.41 -19.45 -7.25
N ILE A 144 -7.40 -19.11 -8.11
CA ILE A 144 -7.80 -19.98 -9.23
C ILE A 144 -8.20 -19.18 -10.49
N HIS A 145 -7.70 -19.64 -11.64
CA HIS A 145 -8.02 -19.35 -13.05
C HIS A 145 -9.08 -18.27 -13.35
N SER A 146 -8.61 -17.14 -13.90
CA SER A 146 -9.40 -16.03 -14.47
C SER A 146 -10.31 -16.40 -15.66
N GLY A 147 -10.03 -17.50 -16.37
CA GLY A 147 -10.80 -17.93 -17.54
C GLY A 147 -11.90 -18.97 -17.29
N ALA A 148 -12.05 -19.48 -16.06
CA ALA A 148 -12.85 -20.69 -15.81
C ALA A 148 -14.22 -20.46 -15.16
N GLN A 149 -14.54 -19.25 -14.68
CA GLN A 149 -15.85 -18.94 -14.10
C GLN A 149 -16.59 -17.89 -14.94
N TYR A 150 -17.34 -18.36 -15.93
CA TYR A 150 -18.44 -17.59 -16.51
C TYR A 150 -19.57 -17.52 -15.46
N PHE A 151 -19.93 -16.33 -14.96
CA PHE A 151 -20.95 -16.22 -13.89
C PHE A 151 -22.35 -16.57 -14.37
N SER A 152 -22.62 -16.27 -15.65
CA SER A 152 -23.89 -16.55 -16.30
C SER A 152 -23.77 -17.55 -17.46
N GLY A 153 -22.54 -17.83 -17.93
CA GLY A 153 -22.29 -18.49 -19.21
C GLY A 153 -22.55 -17.59 -20.43
N ALA A 154 -23.11 -16.39 -20.24
CA ALA A 154 -23.40 -15.47 -21.34
C ALA A 154 -22.12 -14.74 -21.77
N THR A 155 -21.95 -14.64 -23.08
CA THR A 155 -20.84 -13.92 -23.70
C THR A 155 -21.38 -12.87 -24.65
N ARG A 156 -20.54 -11.88 -24.95
CA ARG A 156 -20.70 -10.96 -26.07
C ARG A 156 -19.56 -11.20 -27.05
N MET A 157 -19.87 -11.16 -28.34
CA MET A 157 -18.83 -11.24 -29.37
C MET A 157 -18.17 -9.87 -29.50
N GLU A 158 -16.85 -9.84 -29.46
CA GLU A 158 -16.04 -8.67 -29.81
C GLU A 158 -15.04 -9.06 -30.89
N GLN A 159 -14.53 -8.05 -31.61
CA GLN A 159 -13.59 -8.21 -32.70
C GLN A 159 -12.43 -7.22 -32.53
N ASP A 160 -11.21 -7.73 -32.68
CA ASP A 160 -10.00 -6.92 -32.82
C ASP A 160 -9.27 -7.28 -34.13
N LEU A 161 -8.04 -6.80 -34.29
CA LEU A 161 -7.21 -7.09 -35.46
C LEU A 161 -6.98 -8.60 -35.69
N LEU A 162 -7.00 -9.41 -34.63
CA LEU A 162 -6.75 -10.86 -34.68
C LEU A 162 -8.04 -11.67 -34.85
N GLY A 163 -9.18 -11.00 -35.06
CA GLY A 163 -10.48 -11.61 -35.30
C GLY A 163 -11.37 -11.61 -34.06
N GLU A 164 -12.35 -12.50 -34.05
CA GLU A 164 -13.43 -12.51 -33.08
C GLU A 164 -13.15 -13.38 -31.84
N ARG A 165 -13.66 -12.96 -30.68
CA ARG A 165 -13.70 -13.75 -29.44
C ARG A 165 -14.97 -13.46 -28.63
N ASN A 166 -15.36 -14.48 -27.88
CA ASN A 166 -16.44 -14.38 -26.89
C ASN A 166 -15.90 -13.84 -25.56
N VAL A 167 -16.25 -12.59 -25.23
CA VAL A 167 -15.92 -11.96 -23.95
C VAL A 167 -17.09 -12.18 -22.98
N PRO A 168 -16.87 -12.45 -21.68
CA PRO A 168 -17.96 -12.58 -20.71
C PRO A 168 -18.86 -11.34 -20.70
N ALA A 169 -20.19 -11.53 -20.79
CA ALA A 169 -21.13 -10.42 -20.95
C ALA A 169 -21.11 -9.44 -19.75
N GLU A 170 -20.84 -9.95 -18.55
CA GLU A 170 -20.69 -9.19 -17.32
C GLU A 170 -19.37 -8.40 -17.18
N SER A 171 -18.34 -8.72 -17.97
CA SER A 171 -17.02 -8.09 -17.86
C SER A 171 -17.00 -6.70 -18.48
N TYR A 172 -16.35 -5.74 -17.80
CA TYR A 172 -16.11 -4.40 -18.36
C TYR A 172 -14.86 -4.35 -19.26
N TYR A 173 -13.92 -5.28 -19.09
CA TYR A 173 -12.82 -5.43 -20.04
C TYR A 173 -13.31 -6.06 -21.35
N GLY A 174 -12.56 -5.88 -22.44
CA GLY A 174 -12.89 -6.34 -23.78
C GLY A 174 -11.96 -7.44 -24.29
N ILE A 175 -11.97 -7.63 -25.60
CA ILE A 175 -11.23 -8.69 -26.29
C ILE A 175 -9.71 -8.62 -26.08
N GLU A 176 -9.10 -7.43 -26.05
CA GLU A 176 -7.65 -7.32 -25.92
C GLU A 176 -7.20 -7.73 -24.51
N THR A 177 -7.97 -7.36 -23.49
CA THR A 177 -7.74 -7.85 -22.12
C THR A 177 -7.95 -9.35 -22.02
N LEU A 178 -9.01 -9.90 -22.64
CA LEU A 178 -9.24 -11.34 -22.65
C LEU A 178 -8.01 -12.08 -23.20
N ARG A 179 -7.51 -11.67 -24.37
CA ARG A 179 -6.30 -12.26 -24.96
C ARG A 179 -5.09 -12.11 -24.05
N ALA A 180 -4.93 -10.95 -23.41
CA ALA A 180 -3.84 -10.75 -22.46
C ALA A 180 -3.94 -11.73 -21.26
N THR A 181 -5.14 -11.99 -20.75
CA THR A 181 -5.32 -12.99 -19.69
C THR A 181 -5.06 -14.42 -20.15
N GLU A 182 -5.34 -14.75 -21.41
CA GLU A 182 -5.04 -16.06 -22.01
C GLU A 182 -3.54 -16.25 -22.26
N ASN A 183 -2.84 -15.17 -22.63
CA ASN A 183 -1.42 -15.20 -22.99
C ASN A 183 -0.48 -15.08 -21.78
N PHE A 184 -0.87 -14.30 -20.77
CA PHE A 184 0.00 -13.91 -19.66
C PHE A 184 -0.58 -14.37 -18.32
N MET A 185 -0.23 -15.59 -17.93
CA MET A 185 -0.52 -16.17 -16.60
C MET A 185 0.79 -16.57 -15.93
N VAL A 186 1.54 -15.60 -15.40
CA VAL A 186 2.93 -15.82 -14.98
C VAL A 186 3.11 -15.67 -13.47
N SER A 187 2.73 -14.52 -12.90
CA SER A 187 2.97 -14.22 -11.49
C SER A 187 1.76 -14.51 -10.59
N GLY A 188 0.55 -14.45 -11.18
CA GLY A 188 -0.71 -14.47 -10.41
C GLY A 188 -1.03 -13.15 -9.71
N VAL A 189 -0.21 -12.12 -9.90
CA VAL A 189 -0.45 -10.76 -9.39
C VAL A 189 -0.95 -9.89 -10.55
N THR A 190 -2.20 -9.45 -10.47
CA THR A 190 -2.82 -8.60 -11.50
C THR A 190 -2.59 -7.12 -11.27
N ILE A 191 -2.82 -6.29 -12.30
CA ILE A 191 -2.78 -4.82 -12.17
C ILE A 191 -3.72 -4.33 -11.05
N GLY A 192 -4.92 -4.92 -10.93
CA GLY A 192 -5.91 -4.59 -9.91
C GLY A 192 -5.45 -4.84 -8.46
N PHE A 193 -4.38 -5.61 -8.25
CA PHE A 193 -3.76 -5.77 -6.93
C PHE A 193 -3.13 -4.47 -6.40
N TYR A 194 -2.75 -3.55 -7.30
CA TYR A 194 -2.16 -2.26 -6.95
C TYR A 194 -3.10 -1.09 -7.33
N PRO A 195 -4.03 -0.68 -6.44
CA PRO A 195 -5.01 0.38 -6.72
C PRO A 195 -4.43 1.70 -7.22
N SER A 196 -3.22 2.06 -6.80
CA SER A 196 -2.52 3.27 -7.26
C SER A 196 -2.15 3.23 -8.73
N ILE A 197 -1.89 2.05 -9.31
CA ILE A 197 -1.65 1.90 -10.75
C ILE A 197 -2.96 2.14 -11.52
N VAL A 198 -4.03 1.49 -11.08
CA VAL A 198 -5.37 1.63 -11.68
C VAL A 198 -5.87 3.07 -11.61
N ASN A 199 -5.73 3.71 -10.45
CA ASN A 199 -6.11 5.11 -10.27
C ASN A 199 -5.28 6.05 -11.15
N ALA A 200 -3.97 5.83 -11.27
CA ALA A 200 -3.13 6.66 -12.12
C ALA A 200 -3.50 6.51 -13.60
N LEU A 201 -3.81 5.30 -14.07
CA LEU A 201 -4.32 5.09 -15.43
C LEU A 201 -5.61 5.89 -15.66
N ALA A 202 -6.59 5.77 -14.76
CA ALA A 202 -7.85 6.52 -14.85
C ALA A 202 -7.65 8.05 -14.82
N MET A 203 -6.71 8.55 -14.01
CA MET A 203 -6.35 9.98 -13.99
C MET A 203 -5.77 10.45 -15.33
N VAL A 204 -4.89 9.67 -15.95
CA VAL A 204 -4.33 9.98 -17.28
C VAL A 204 -5.43 9.97 -18.34
N LYS A 205 -6.34 8.98 -18.32
CA LYS A 205 -7.47 8.91 -19.26
C LYS A 205 -8.44 10.08 -19.10
N ALA A 206 -8.75 10.47 -17.87
CA ALA A 206 -9.59 11.64 -17.59
C ALA A 206 -8.94 12.93 -18.10
N ALA A 207 -7.63 13.13 -17.84
CA ALA A 207 -6.90 14.30 -18.31
C ALA A 207 -6.84 14.37 -19.85
N ALA A 208 -6.60 13.24 -20.50
CA ALA A 208 -6.59 13.14 -21.95
C ALA A 208 -7.96 13.45 -22.57
N ALA A 209 -9.05 12.92 -21.99
CA ALA A 209 -10.40 13.21 -22.46
C ALA A 209 -10.76 14.70 -22.35
N ARG A 210 -10.38 15.36 -21.25
CA ARG A 210 -10.55 16.81 -21.07
C ARG A 210 -9.74 17.61 -22.08
N ALA A 211 -8.46 17.28 -22.26
CA ALA A 211 -7.57 17.95 -23.22
C ALA A 211 -8.08 17.80 -24.66
N ASN A 212 -8.51 16.60 -25.06
CA ASN A 212 -9.08 16.36 -26.38
C ASN A 212 -10.39 17.12 -26.61
N CYS A 213 -11.23 17.23 -25.58
CA CYS A 213 -12.46 18.03 -25.67
C CYS A 213 -12.17 19.52 -25.86
N GLU A 214 -11.21 20.09 -25.13
CA GLU A 214 -10.81 21.49 -25.29
C GLU A 214 -10.25 21.81 -26.68
N LEU A 215 -9.65 20.80 -27.33
CA LEU A 215 -9.11 20.91 -28.69
C LEU A 215 -10.17 20.64 -29.76
N GLY A 216 -11.42 20.37 -29.39
CA GLY A 216 -12.49 20.02 -30.32
C GLY A 216 -12.34 18.64 -30.95
N LEU A 217 -11.46 17.79 -30.42
CA LEU A 217 -11.21 16.44 -30.92
C LEU A 217 -12.15 15.40 -30.31
N LEU A 218 -12.77 15.70 -29.17
CA LEU A 218 -13.70 14.82 -28.47
C LEU A 218 -15.00 15.57 -28.12
N PRO A 219 -16.19 15.06 -28.48
CA PRO A 219 -17.46 15.65 -28.10
C PRO A 219 -17.64 15.74 -26.58
N GLU A 220 -18.36 16.77 -26.14
CA GLU A 220 -18.65 17.03 -24.72
C GLU A 220 -19.34 15.84 -24.02
N THR A 221 -20.30 15.21 -24.69
CA THR A 221 -21.03 14.06 -24.16
C THR A 221 -20.10 12.86 -23.89
N LEU A 222 -19.15 12.62 -24.80
CA LEU A 222 -18.15 11.55 -24.64
C LEU A 222 -17.14 11.88 -23.57
N ARG A 223 -16.67 13.13 -23.52
CA ARG A 223 -15.82 13.62 -22.42
C ARG A 223 -16.47 13.35 -21.08
N ASP A 224 -17.73 13.75 -20.89
CA ASP A 224 -18.41 13.63 -19.59
C ASP A 224 -18.60 12.17 -19.18
N ALA A 225 -18.96 11.29 -20.11
CA ALA A 225 -19.10 9.86 -19.85
C ALA A 225 -17.75 9.21 -19.48
N ILE A 226 -16.68 9.53 -20.22
CA ILE A 226 -15.32 9.00 -19.97
C ILE A 226 -14.80 9.52 -18.62
N VAL A 227 -14.91 10.82 -18.36
CA VAL A 227 -14.47 11.42 -17.09
C VAL A 227 -15.28 10.86 -15.91
N GLY A 228 -16.59 10.66 -16.08
CA GLY A 228 -17.44 10.01 -15.07
C GLY A 228 -17.00 8.58 -14.75
N ALA A 229 -16.74 7.77 -15.79
CA ALA A 229 -16.20 6.42 -15.63
C ALA A 229 -14.83 6.42 -14.94
N CYS A 230 -13.91 7.31 -15.34
CA CYS A 230 -12.62 7.46 -14.68
C CYS A 230 -12.75 7.85 -13.20
N GLN A 231 -13.69 8.72 -12.85
CA GLN A 231 -13.93 9.11 -11.46
C GLN A 231 -14.41 7.94 -10.62
N GLU A 232 -15.29 7.09 -11.14
CA GLU A 232 -15.72 5.86 -10.46
C GLU A 232 -14.53 4.91 -10.24
N VAL A 233 -13.64 4.77 -11.22
CA VAL A 233 -12.40 3.97 -11.10
C VAL A 233 -11.47 4.56 -10.03
N ILE A 234 -11.24 5.87 -10.04
CA ILE A 234 -10.40 6.56 -9.03
C ILE A 234 -10.97 6.34 -7.61
N ASN A 235 -12.30 6.30 -7.49
CA ASN A 235 -13.02 6.03 -6.24
C ASN A 235 -13.04 4.55 -5.83
N GLY A 236 -12.29 3.68 -6.52
CA GLY A 236 -12.13 2.26 -6.17
C GLY A 236 -13.15 1.32 -6.80
N LYS A 237 -14.09 1.81 -7.63
CA LYS A 237 -15.00 0.95 -8.37
C LYS A 237 -14.27 0.28 -9.54
N TYR A 238 -14.73 -0.90 -9.95
CA TYR A 238 -14.23 -1.62 -11.14
C TYR A 238 -12.76 -2.07 -11.13
N HIS A 239 -11.99 -1.86 -10.05
CA HIS A 239 -10.57 -2.30 -9.96
C HIS A 239 -10.38 -3.79 -10.23
N HIS A 240 -11.38 -4.62 -9.94
CA HIS A 240 -11.36 -6.06 -10.18
C HIS A 240 -11.45 -6.44 -11.67
N TYR A 241 -11.80 -5.52 -12.57
CA TYR A 241 -11.73 -5.75 -14.02
C TYR A 241 -10.35 -5.43 -14.62
N PHE A 242 -9.40 -4.97 -13.80
CA PHE A 242 -7.99 -4.79 -14.18
C PHE A 242 -7.23 -6.10 -13.93
N VAL A 243 -7.41 -7.05 -14.84
CA VAL A 243 -7.10 -8.48 -14.64
C VAL A 243 -5.79 -8.92 -15.29
N VAL A 244 -5.13 -8.06 -16.06
CA VAL A 244 -3.86 -8.41 -16.70
C VAL A 244 -2.78 -8.66 -15.65
N ASP A 245 -1.95 -9.68 -15.86
CA ASP A 245 -0.79 -9.98 -14.99
C ASP A 245 0.23 -8.82 -15.06
N MET A 246 0.84 -8.51 -13.91
CA MET A 246 1.92 -7.52 -13.82
C MET A 246 3.13 -7.90 -14.71
N LEU A 247 3.35 -9.20 -14.94
CA LEU A 247 4.33 -9.72 -15.88
C LEU A 247 3.66 -10.04 -17.21
N GLN A 248 3.72 -9.09 -18.13
CA GLN A 248 3.11 -9.17 -19.46
C GLN A 248 4.10 -8.77 -20.56
N GLY A 249 3.89 -9.31 -21.77
CA GLY A 249 4.55 -8.82 -22.97
C GLY A 249 3.94 -7.51 -23.50
N GLY A 250 4.62 -6.86 -24.43
CA GLY A 250 4.08 -5.70 -25.15
C GLY A 250 4.19 -4.35 -24.43
N ALA A 251 5.18 -4.19 -23.54
CA ALA A 251 5.55 -2.91 -22.91
C ALA A 251 4.42 -2.22 -22.10
N GLY A 252 3.43 -2.96 -21.61
CA GLY A 252 2.28 -2.41 -20.89
C GLY A 252 1.05 -2.13 -21.76
N THR A 253 1.06 -2.52 -23.05
CA THR A 253 -0.07 -2.29 -23.97
C THR A 253 -1.33 -2.97 -23.48
N SER A 254 -1.23 -4.22 -23.01
CA SER A 254 -2.36 -4.95 -22.45
C SER A 254 -2.96 -4.22 -21.24
N THR A 255 -2.14 -3.65 -20.36
CA THR A 255 -2.62 -2.81 -19.25
C THR A 255 -3.31 -1.53 -19.72
N ASN A 256 -2.72 -0.83 -20.69
CA ASN A 256 -3.33 0.39 -21.24
C ASN A 256 -4.68 0.09 -21.91
N MET A 257 -4.75 -1.00 -22.67
CA MET A 257 -5.99 -1.44 -23.34
C MET A 257 -7.02 -1.98 -22.34
N ASN A 258 -6.60 -2.65 -21.27
CA ASN A 258 -7.50 -3.00 -20.19
C ASN A 258 -8.15 -1.77 -19.55
N ALA A 259 -7.39 -0.70 -19.32
CA ALA A 259 -7.96 0.56 -18.86
C ALA A 259 -8.93 1.15 -19.89
N ASN A 260 -8.54 1.21 -21.17
CA ASN A 260 -9.36 1.74 -22.25
C ASN A 260 -10.70 1.00 -22.37
N GLU A 261 -10.69 -0.33 -22.37
CA GLU A 261 -11.89 -1.15 -22.51
C GLU A 261 -12.82 -1.04 -21.30
N VAL A 262 -12.28 -1.06 -20.08
CA VAL A 262 -13.08 -0.90 -18.86
C VAL A 262 -13.74 0.47 -18.81
N ILE A 263 -12.99 1.52 -19.14
CA ILE A 263 -13.49 2.90 -19.15
C ILE A 263 -14.51 3.10 -20.29
N ALA A 264 -14.25 2.58 -21.50
CA ALA A 264 -15.17 2.68 -22.63
C ALA A 264 -16.49 1.99 -22.32
N ASN A 265 -16.46 0.75 -21.85
CA ASN A 265 -17.68 0.00 -21.51
C ASN A 265 -18.45 0.65 -20.36
N ARG A 266 -17.76 1.29 -19.41
CA ARG A 266 -18.44 2.03 -18.37
C ARG A 266 -19.04 3.35 -18.87
N ALA A 267 -18.35 4.06 -19.75
CA ALA A 267 -18.86 5.27 -20.41
C ALA A 267 -20.09 4.95 -21.28
N LEU A 268 -20.10 3.81 -21.99
CA LEU A 268 -21.26 3.32 -22.73
C LEU A 268 -22.49 3.17 -21.82
N GLU A 269 -22.35 2.52 -20.67
CA GLU A 269 -23.47 2.37 -19.72
C GLU A 269 -23.95 3.71 -19.17
N ILE A 270 -23.05 4.66 -18.88
CA ILE A 270 -23.41 6.02 -18.44
C ILE A 270 -24.26 6.73 -19.50
N MET A 271 -23.99 6.49 -20.78
CA MET A 271 -24.75 7.03 -21.91
C MET A 271 -26.00 6.20 -22.28
N GLY A 272 -26.27 5.10 -21.56
CA GLY A 272 -27.44 4.23 -21.80
C GLY A 272 -27.24 3.17 -22.89
N HIS A 273 -26.01 2.90 -23.29
CA HIS A 273 -25.64 1.86 -24.26
C HIS A 273 -25.18 0.57 -23.57
N ARG A 274 -25.13 -0.54 -24.34
CA ARG A 274 -24.65 -1.83 -23.84
C ARG A 274 -23.13 -1.94 -24.00
N LYS A 275 -22.50 -2.76 -23.15
CA LYS A 275 -21.07 -3.10 -23.29
C LYS A 275 -20.78 -3.71 -24.67
N GLY A 276 -19.68 -3.31 -25.28
CA GLY A 276 -19.27 -3.72 -26.63
C GLY A 276 -19.91 -2.93 -27.77
N GLU A 277 -20.86 -2.02 -27.51
CA GLU A 277 -21.42 -1.11 -28.54
C GLU A 277 -20.45 0.06 -28.83
N TYR A 278 -19.23 -0.28 -29.25
CA TYR A 278 -18.10 0.64 -29.41
C TYR A 278 -18.29 1.70 -30.51
N GLN A 279 -19.35 1.63 -31.31
CA GLN A 279 -19.74 2.70 -32.21
C GLN A 279 -20.13 4.01 -31.49
N TYR A 280 -20.47 3.93 -30.20
CA TYR A 280 -20.81 5.11 -29.38
C TYR A 280 -19.64 5.59 -28.51
N CYS A 281 -18.76 4.70 -28.05
CA CYS A 281 -17.53 5.03 -27.35
C CYS A 281 -16.51 3.91 -27.55
N HIS A 282 -15.48 4.18 -28.34
CA HIS A 282 -14.47 3.20 -28.72
C HIS A 282 -13.24 3.28 -27.81
N PRO A 283 -12.70 2.14 -27.32
CA PRO A 283 -11.53 2.13 -26.45
C PRO A 283 -10.31 2.81 -27.08
N VAL A 284 -10.09 2.60 -28.38
CA VAL A 284 -8.98 3.24 -29.12
C VAL A 284 -9.29 4.66 -29.61
N HIS A 285 -10.40 4.87 -30.32
CA HIS A 285 -10.67 6.15 -31.00
C HIS A 285 -11.09 7.28 -30.05
N ASP A 286 -11.71 6.94 -28.92
CA ASP A 286 -12.22 7.93 -27.96
C ASP A 286 -11.39 7.93 -26.67
N VAL A 287 -11.29 6.79 -25.98
CA VAL A 287 -10.61 6.72 -24.67
C VAL A 287 -9.09 6.86 -24.81
N ASN A 288 -8.50 6.27 -25.86
CA ASN A 288 -7.07 6.36 -26.17
C ASN A 288 -6.72 7.44 -27.20
N ARG A 289 -7.62 8.41 -27.44
CA ARG A 289 -7.39 9.47 -28.43
C ARG A 289 -6.15 10.30 -28.08
N SER A 290 -5.32 10.57 -29.08
CA SER A 290 -4.05 11.33 -28.98
C SER A 290 -3.02 10.75 -28.01
N GLN A 291 -3.14 9.46 -27.70
CA GLN A 291 -2.27 8.73 -26.78
C GLN A 291 -1.64 7.52 -27.47
N SER A 292 -0.54 7.05 -26.91
CA SER A 292 -0.05 5.70 -27.16
C SER A 292 0.26 5.01 -25.83
N THR A 293 0.40 3.68 -25.82
CA THR A 293 0.87 3.01 -24.61
C THR A 293 2.19 3.60 -24.12
N ASN A 294 3.08 3.97 -25.05
CA ASN A 294 4.46 4.39 -24.76
C ASN A 294 4.56 5.77 -24.08
N ASP A 295 3.47 6.52 -24.00
CA ASP A 295 3.39 7.75 -23.21
C ASP A 295 2.38 7.66 -22.06
N THR A 296 1.31 6.89 -22.24
CA THR A 296 0.24 6.76 -21.23
C THR A 296 0.63 5.82 -20.10
N TYR A 297 1.12 4.62 -20.44
CA TYR A 297 1.54 3.64 -19.44
C TYR A 297 2.66 4.17 -18.56
N PRO A 298 3.81 4.66 -19.07
CA PRO A 298 4.86 5.20 -18.21
C PRO A 298 4.39 6.39 -17.38
N THR A 299 3.58 7.31 -17.94
CA THR A 299 2.99 8.42 -17.16
C THR A 299 2.19 7.90 -15.97
N ALA A 300 1.30 6.92 -16.18
CA ALA A 300 0.52 6.33 -15.09
C ALA A 300 1.39 5.60 -14.08
N MET A 301 2.40 4.85 -14.51
CA MET A 301 3.31 4.15 -13.59
C MET A 301 4.12 5.12 -12.73
N GLN A 302 4.61 6.21 -13.32
CA GLN A 302 5.34 7.26 -12.61
C GLN A 302 4.47 7.93 -11.53
N LEU A 303 3.25 8.33 -11.89
CA LEU A 303 2.28 8.88 -10.93
C LEU A 303 1.95 7.87 -9.82
N GLY A 304 1.75 6.61 -10.18
CA GLY A 304 1.51 5.52 -9.23
C GLY A 304 2.65 5.35 -8.23
N VAL A 305 3.90 5.36 -8.69
CA VAL A 305 5.09 5.27 -7.83
C VAL A 305 5.17 6.49 -6.89
N TYR A 306 4.92 7.69 -7.41
CA TYR A 306 4.88 8.90 -6.58
C TYR A 306 3.83 8.83 -5.46
N MET A 307 2.63 8.33 -5.76
CA MET A 307 1.57 8.14 -4.77
C MET A 307 1.94 7.14 -3.66
N VAL A 308 2.57 6.02 -4.02
CA VAL A 308 2.97 5.02 -3.01
C VAL A 308 4.21 5.45 -2.22
N ASN A 309 5.09 6.28 -2.80
CA ASN A 309 6.22 6.87 -2.09
C ASN A 309 5.76 7.73 -0.90
N ARG A 310 4.71 8.54 -1.08
CA ARG A 310 4.13 9.33 0.03
C ARG A 310 3.69 8.43 1.19
N LYS A 311 2.98 7.33 0.88
CA LYS A 311 2.55 6.36 1.90
C LYS A 311 3.71 5.62 2.56
N LEU A 312 4.80 5.39 1.83
CA LEU A 312 6.02 4.77 2.37
C LEU A 312 6.75 5.72 3.32
N THR A 313 6.94 6.97 2.92
CA THR A 313 7.64 7.98 3.74
C THR A 313 6.87 8.31 5.02
N GLU A 314 5.53 8.34 4.98
CA GLU A 314 4.69 8.38 6.19
C GLU A 314 4.97 7.19 7.13
N ALA A 315 5.10 5.98 6.60
CA ALA A 315 5.41 4.80 7.40
C ALA A 315 6.85 4.83 7.96
N VAL A 316 7.80 5.37 7.20
CA VAL A 316 9.19 5.58 7.66
C VAL A 316 9.24 6.60 8.80
N GLU A 317 8.54 7.72 8.71
CA GLU A 317 8.49 8.71 9.79
C GLU A 317 7.81 8.14 11.04
N SER A 318 6.70 7.40 10.86
CA SER A 318 5.98 6.76 11.97
C SER A 318 6.88 5.85 12.81
N ILE A 319 7.66 4.98 12.16
CA ILE A 319 8.59 4.10 12.90
C ILE A 319 9.82 4.86 13.41
N ALA A 320 10.30 5.89 12.69
CA ALA A 320 11.38 6.75 13.19
C ALA A 320 10.98 7.42 14.51
N GLU A 321 9.74 7.91 14.62
CA GLU A 321 9.23 8.47 15.87
C GLU A 321 9.10 7.42 16.98
N ALA A 322 8.70 6.18 16.66
CA ALA A 322 8.69 5.10 17.64
C ALA A 322 10.10 4.78 18.18
N PHE A 323 11.12 4.81 17.32
CA PHE A 323 12.52 4.69 17.77
C PHE A 323 12.96 5.90 18.60
N ALA A 324 12.58 7.12 18.21
CA ALA A 324 12.91 8.33 18.96
C ALA A 324 12.27 8.34 20.37
N LEU A 325 11.02 7.88 20.49
CA LEU A 325 10.34 7.68 21.76
C LEU A 325 11.09 6.70 22.67
N LYS A 326 11.52 5.55 22.12
CA LYS A 326 12.36 4.60 22.86
C LYS A 326 13.75 5.17 23.19
N GLY A 327 14.29 6.03 22.33
CA GLY A 327 15.48 6.82 22.59
C GLY A 327 15.36 7.66 23.86
N ARG A 328 14.25 8.40 23.97
CA ARG A 328 13.91 9.20 25.17
C ARG A 328 13.64 8.32 26.40
N GLU A 329 12.96 7.20 26.24
CA GLU A 329 12.69 6.24 27.33
C GLU A 329 13.97 5.64 27.89
N PHE A 330 14.94 5.30 27.03
CA PHE A 330 16.22 4.69 27.43
C PHE A 330 17.33 5.69 27.62
N ALA A 331 16.97 6.96 27.81
CA ALA A 331 17.89 8.08 27.94
C ALA A 331 18.93 7.88 29.05
N HIS A 332 18.52 7.28 30.16
CA HIS A 332 19.31 7.04 31.38
C HIS A 332 20.02 5.68 31.39
N VAL A 333 19.70 4.78 30.47
CA VAL A 333 20.20 3.39 30.52
C VAL A 333 21.61 3.33 29.95
N VAL A 334 22.62 3.25 30.82
CA VAL A 334 24.02 3.07 30.43
C VAL A 334 24.25 1.63 29.96
N LYS A 335 24.89 1.47 28.82
CA LYS A 335 25.27 0.19 28.22
C LYS A 335 26.68 0.24 27.64
N LEU A 336 27.23 -0.92 27.32
CA LEU A 336 28.52 -1.01 26.63
C LEU A 336 28.35 -0.88 25.12
N GLY A 337 29.02 0.11 24.51
CA GLY A 337 29.17 0.19 23.06
C GLY A 337 30.05 -0.94 22.54
N ARG A 338 29.83 -1.37 21.29
CA ARG A 338 30.65 -2.41 20.66
C ARG A 338 31.07 -2.01 19.25
N THR A 339 32.33 -2.25 18.95
CA THR A 339 32.90 -2.09 17.60
C THR A 339 33.58 -3.39 17.22
N GLN A 340 33.32 -3.91 16.02
CA GLN A 340 33.84 -5.23 15.60
C GLN A 340 33.42 -6.39 16.53
N LEU A 341 32.25 -6.26 17.17
CA LEU A 341 31.75 -7.16 18.22
C LEU A 341 32.62 -7.25 19.49
N GLN A 342 33.67 -6.44 19.59
CA GLN A 342 34.47 -6.29 20.80
C GLN A 342 33.90 -5.17 21.67
N ASP A 343 34.14 -5.28 22.98
CA ASP A 343 33.85 -4.24 23.95
C ASP A 343 34.52 -2.92 23.52
N ALA A 344 33.79 -1.80 23.60
CA ALA A 344 34.30 -0.47 23.31
C ALA A 344 34.15 0.42 24.55
N VAL A 345 33.55 1.60 24.43
CA VAL A 345 33.29 2.51 25.56
C VAL A 345 31.80 2.51 25.92
N PRO A 346 31.43 2.88 27.15
CA PRO A 346 30.03 3.04 27.52
C PRO A 346 29.33 4.13 26.69
N MET A 347 28.03 3.95 26.53
CA MET A 347 27.10 4.89 25.91
C MET A 347 25.72 4.67 26.53
N THR A 348 24.74 5.50 26.20
CA THR A 348 23.35 5.22 26.58
C THR A 348 22.64 4.38 25.52
N LEU A 349 21.71 3.53 25.96
CA LEU A 349 20.82 2.81 25.05
C LEU A 349 19.93 3.81 24.29
N GLY A 350 19.57 4.93 24.92
CA GLY A 350 18.90 6.06 24.29
C GLY A 350 19.62 6.56 23.03
N GLN A 351 20.92 6.85 23.11
CA GLN A 351 21.73 7.25 21.95
C GLN A 351 21.69 6.22 20.81
N THR A 352 21.62 4.92 21.11
CA THR A 352 21.51 3.88 20.08
C THR A 352 20.17 3.98 19.33
N PHE A 353 19.08 4.16 20.07
CA PHE A 353 17.73 4.25 19.50
C PHE A 353 17.48 5.58 18.77
N GLU A 354 18.01 6.68 19.29
CA GLU A 354 17.98 8.00 18.62
C GLU A 354 18.74 7.94 17.28
N ALA A 355 19.92 7.31 17.25
CA ALA A 355 20.67 7.13 16.01
C ALA A 355 19.91 6.31 14.95
N TRP A 356 19.09 5.33 15.38
CA TRP A 356 18.22 4.58 14.47
C TRP A 356 17.06 5.41 13.93
N ALA A 357 16.47 6.28 14.75
CA ALA A 357 15.47 7.24 14.30
C ALA A 357 16.03 8.19 13.23
N ASP A 358 17.20 8.78 13.50
CA ASP A 358 17.87 9.68 12.56
C ASP A 358 18.30 8.97 11.27
N MET A 359 18.73 7.71 11.39
CA MET A 359 19.08 6.87 10.24
C MET A 359 17.91 6.69 9.27
N LEU A 360 16.68 6.57 9.79
CA LEU A 360 15.44 6.46 9.02
C LEU A 360 14.98 7.80 8.45
N ARG A 361 14.98 8.87 9.27
CA ARG A 361 14.60 10.22 8.82
C ARG A 361 15.45 10.69 7.65
N GLY A 362 16.76 10.43 7.70
CA GLY A 362 17.67 10.75 6.61
C GLY A 362 17.38 10.02 5.28
N GLU A 363 16.52 8.99 5.27
CA GLU A 363 16.09 8.31 4.04
C GLU A 363 14.83 8.91 3.41
N ILE A 364 14.01 9.65 4.18
CA ILE A 364 12.80 10.30 3.67
C ILE A 364 13.17 11.30 2.57
N ASP A 365 14.21 12.11 2.77
CA ASP A 365 14.69 13.08 1.79
C ASP A 365 15.25 12.41 0.52
N ASN A 366 15.91 11.26 0.65
CA ASN A 366 16.42 10.52 -0.51
C ASN A 366 15.28 9.98 -1.35
N LEU A 367 14.30 9.33 -0.71
CA LEU A 367 13.11 8.80 -1.35
C LEU A 367 12.30 9.90 -2.04
N ASN A 368 12.07 11.03 -1.36
CA ASN A 368 11.32 12.15 -1.93
C ASN A 368 12.04 12.80 -3.12
N ARG A 369 13.36 13.00 -3.04
CA ARG A 369 14.15 13.53 -4.16
C ARG A 369 14.13 12.58 -5.37
N ALA A 370 14.25 11.27 -5.14
CA ALA A 370 14.15 10.30 -6.22
C ALA A 370 12.73 10.27 -6.82
N ALA A 371 11.70 10.28 -5.97
CA ALA A 371 10.30 10.25 -6.41
C ALA A 371 9.88 11.52 -7.16
N ALA A 372 10.44 12.68 -6.86
CA ALA A 372 10.15 13.93 -7.56
C ALA A 372 10.39 13.85 -9.08
N HIS A 373 11.34 13.01 -9.54
CA HIS A 373 11.59 12.80 -10.97
C HIS A 373 10.43 12.12 -11.71
N PHE A 374 9.52 11.46 -11.00
CA PHE A 374 8.31 10.85 -11.56
C PHE A 374 7.21 11.88 -11.85
N LEU A 375 7.37 13.13 -11.43
CA LEU A 375 6.48 14.22 -11.83
C LEU A 375 6.85 14.79 -13.21
N GLN A 376 7.97 14.38 -13.80
CA GLN A 376 8.34 14.73 -15.18
C GLN A 376 7.92 13.63 -16.14
N VAL A 377 6.79 13.81 -16.81
CA VAL A 377 6.10 12.79 -17.61
C VAL A 377 6.23 13.04 -19.10
N ASN A 378 5.97 12.02 -19.93
CA ASN A 378 6.07 12.12 -21.39
C ASN A 378 4.70 12.12 -22.11
N VAL A 379 3.58 12.30 -21.41
CA VAL A 379 2.25 12.33 -22.06
C VAL A 379 2.22 13.29 -23.26
N GLY A 380 1.73 12.81 -24.41
CA GLY A 380 1.78 13.53 -25.69
C GLY A 380 3.01 13.23 -26.54
N ALA A 381 3.96 12.42 -26.06
CA ALA A 381 5.07 11.87 -26.84
C ALA A 381 4.62 10.86 -27.91
N THR A 382 3.44 10.27 -27.72
CA THR A 382 2.82 9.23 -28.53
C THR A 382 3.69 7.98 -28.67
N ILE A 383 4.14 7.63 -29.88
CA ILE A 383 4.71 6.32 -30.19
C ILE A 383 6.20 6.26 -29.80
N ILE A 384 6.99 7.21 -30.28
CA ILE A 384 8.46 7.24 -30.14
C ILE A 384 9.01 8.57 -29.61
N GLY A 385 8.15 9.44 -29.08
CA GLY A 385 8.56 10.75 -28.57
C GLY A 385 8.38 11.94 -29.52
N THR A 386 7.99 11.71 -30.77
CA THR A 386 7.82 12.79 -31.76
C THR A 386 6.50 13.54 -31.61
N GLY A 387 5.53 13.01 -30.85
CA GLY A 387 4.19 13.56 -30.76
C GLY A 387 3.33 13.31 -32.01
N LEU A 388 3.75 12.39 -32.89
CA LEU A 388 2.99 12.03 -34.09
C LEU A 388 1.55 11.64 -33.73
N GLY A 389 0.57 12.30 -34.35
CA GLY A 389 -0.85 12.05 -34.12
C GLY A 389 -1.49 12.83 -32.96
N ALA A 390 -0.71 13.66 -32.23
CA ALA A 390 -1.23 14.59 -31.25
C ALA A 390 -1.20 16.03 -31.76
N GLU A 391 -2.19 16.85 -31.37
CA GLU A 391 -2.18 18.29 -31.64
C GLU A 391 -1.05 18.98 -30.87
N PRO A 392 -0.42 20.05 -31.41
CA PRO A 392 0.76 20.69 -30.79
C PRO A 392 0.57 21.14 -29.34
N THR A 393 -0.65 21.50 -28.93
CA THR A 393 -0.95 21.96 -27.56
C THR A 393 -1.56 20.88 -26.66
N TYR A 394 -1.77 19.66 -27.17
CA TYR A 394 -2.36 18.54 -26.43
C TYR A 394 -1.56 18.20 -25.16
N ALA A 395 -0.24 18.04 -25.29
CA ALA A 395 0.62 17.65 -24.17
C ALA A 395 0.53 18.66 -23.01
N ALA A 396 0.58 19.95 -23.31
CA ALA A 396 0.51 21.01 -22.31
C ALA A 396 -0.86 21.06 -21.61
N ARG A 397 -1.96 20.91 -22.36
CA ARG A 397 -3.32 20.85 -21.80
C ARG A 397 -3.53 19.62 -20.94
N CYS A 398 -3.10 18.46 -21.42
CA CYS A 398 -3.21 17.20 -20.68
C CYS A 398 -2.45 17.26 -19.35
N VAL A 399 -1.24 17.82 -19.32
CA VAL A 399 -0.51 18.06 -18.08
C VAL A 399 -1.22 19.06 -17.16
N GLY A 400 -1.84 20.12 -17.70
CA GLY A 400 -2.70 21.02 -16.92
C GLY A 400 -3.81 20.27 -16.17
N HIS A 401 -4.57 19.44 -16.89
CA HIS A 401 -5.62 18.60 -16.30
C HIS A 401 -5.08 17.56 -15.31
N LEU A 402 -3.91 16.97 -15.57
CA LEU A 402 -3.25 16.06 -14.63
C LEU A 402 -2.90 16.77 -13.31
N ARG A 403 -2.39 18.00 -13.35
CA ARG A 403 -2.11 18.78 -12.14
C ARG A 403 -3.37 19.00 -11.31
N GLU A 404 -4.49 19.34 -11.95
CA GLU A 404 -5.77 19.55 -11.27
C GLU A 404 -6.31 18.26 -10.64
N LEU A 405 -6.27 17.14 -11.37
CA LEU A 405 -6.80 15.86 -10.90
C LEU A 405 -5.95 15.24 -9.78
N THR A 406 -4.63 15.41 -9.84
CA THR A 406 -3.69 14.78 -8.90
C THR A 406 -3.34 15.68 -7.71
N GLY A 407 -3.39 17.00 -7.89
CA GLY A 407 -2.80 17.96 -6.95
C GLY A 407 -1.28 17.93 -6.92
N PHE A 408 -0.62 17.27 -7.88
CA PHE A 408 0.85 17.18 -7.97
C PHE A 408 1.39 18.16 -9.01
N ASP A 409 2.63 18.61 -8.83
CA ASP A 409 3.31 19.48 -9.79
C ASP A 409 3.88 18.68 -10.97
N VAL A 410 2.98 18.09 -11.76
CA VAL A 410 3.32 17.32 -12.96
C VAL A 410 3.83 18.24 -14.05
N THR A 411 4.94 17.92 -14.70
CA THR A 411 5.58 18.70 -15.76
C THR A 411 5.88 17.81 -16.97
N LEU A 412 5.99 18.41 -18.15
CA LEU A 412 6.46 17.69 -19.34
C LEU A 412 7.97 17.45 -19.25
N ALA A 413 8.41 16.28 -19.67
CA ALA A 413 9.82 16.00 -19.85
C ALA A 413 10.41 16.93 -20.94
N PRO A 414 11.62 17.48 -20.73
CA PRO A 414 12.22 18.42 -21.67
C PRO A 414 12.57 17.80 -23.02
N ASN A 415 12.81 16.49 -23.06
CA ASN A 415 13.01 15.73 -24.28
C ASN A 415 12.07 14.50 -24.28
N PRO A 416 10.97 14.52 -25.06
CA PRO A 416 10.00 13.41 -25.09
C PRO A 416 10.57 12.13 -25.74
N ILE A 417 11.53 12.23 -26.66
CA ILE A 417 12.20 11.08 -27.28
C ILE A 417 13.04 10.33 -26.24
N LEU A 418 13.80 11.07 -25.43
CA LEU A 418 14.54 10.49 -24.31
C LEU A 418 13.58 9.87 -23.28
N ALA A 419 12.53 10.60 -22.90
CA ALA A 419 11.61 10.15 -21.86
C ALA A 419 10.78 8.91 -22.25
N THR A 420 10.66 8.60 -23.54
CA THR A 420 9.95 7.40 -24.04
C THR A 420 10.79 6.13 -23.91
N GLN A 421 12.12 6.24 -24.00
CA GLN A 421 13.04 5.11 -23.90
C GLN A 421 13.72 4.97 -22.52
N ASP A 422 13.88 6.06 -21.78
CA ASP A 422 14.67 6.10 -20.55
C ASP A 422 13.88 5.67 -19.30
N ALA A 423 14.21 4.50 -18.76
CA ALA A 423 13.68 3.97 -17.51
C ALA A 423 14.59 4.23 -16.28
N SER A 424 15.66 5.02 -16.41
CA SER A 424 16.66 5.25 -15.35
C SER A 424 16.09 5.84 -14.06
N LYS A 425 14.99 6.61 -14.15
CA LYS A 425 14.27 7.15 -12.99
C LYS A 425 13.80 6.04 -12.03
N PHE A 426 13.34 4.92 -12.58
CA PHE A 426 12.92 3.76 -11.82
C PHE A 426 14.10 3.05 -11.16
N LEU A 427 15.24 2.92 -11.85
CA LEU A 427 16.48 2.39 -11.30
C LEU A 427 16.97 3.22 -10.10
N LYS A 428 16.98 4.55 -10.23
CA LYS A 428 17.36 5.46 -9.14
C LYS A 428 16.47 5.26 -7.93
N TYR A 429 15.14 5.26 -8.12
CA TYR A 429 14.20 5.05 -7.01
C TYR A 429 14.36 3.68 -6.35
N SER A 430 14.53 2.62 -7.14
CA SER A 430 14.80 1.27 -6.65
C SER A 430 16.06 1.21 -5.79
N SER A 431 17.12 1.93 -6.17
CA SER A 431 18.35 2.03 -5.38
C SER A 431 18.13 2.71 -4.02
N GLU A 432 17.25 3.71 -3.93
CA GLU A 432 16.88 4.32 -2.65
C GLU A 432 16.03 3.37 -1.77
N LEU A 433 15.15 2.57 -2.38
CA LEU A 433 14.42 1.51 -1.66
C LEU A 433 15.40 0.46 -1.09
N LYS A 434 16.38 0.04 -1.89
CA LYS A 434 17.47 -0.84 -1.45
C LYS A 434 18.24 -0.23 -0.28
N ARG A 435 18.61 1.04 -0.36
CA ARG A 435 19.32 1.75 0.71
C ARG A 435 18.54 1.77 2.02
N LEU A 436 17.25 2.07 1.98
CA LEU A 436 16.35 1.96 3.13
C LEU A 436 16.32 0.52 3.68
N ALA A 437 16.14 -0.48 2.80
CA ALA A 437 16.10 -1.89 3.20
C ALA A 437 17.38 -2.35 3.90
N VAL A 438 18.56 -1.95 3.42
CA VAL A 438 19.86 -2.27 4.04
C VAL A 438 19.94 -1.70 5.46
N LYS A 439 19.55 -0.44 5.65
CA LYS A 439 19.53 0.21 6.98
C LYS A 439 18.57 -0.46 7.94
N VAL A 440 17.35 -0.76 7.48
CA VAL A 440 16.33 -1.48 8.26
C VAL A 440 16.82 -2.87 8.65
N SER A 441 17.43 -3.60 7.71
CA SER A 441 18.01 -4.92 7.97
C SER A 441 19.11 -4.86 9.04
N LYS A 442 19.99 -3.84 9.00
CA LYS A 442 21.02 -3.61 10.03
C LYS A 442 20.39 -3.40 11.41
N MET A 443 19.38 -2.55 11.53
CA MET A 443 18.67 -2.33 12.81
C MET A 443 18.04 -3.63 13.33
N CYS A 444 17.42 -4.43 12.46
CA CYS A 444 16.88 -5.73 12.84
C CYS A 444 17.97 -6.71 13.30
N ASN A 445 19.16 -6.69 12.68
CA ASN A 445 20.30 -7.50 13.13
C ASN A 445 20.76 -7.08 14.53
N ASP A 446 20.87 -5.78 14.77
CA ASP A 446 21.23 -5.25 16.09
C ASP A 446 20.18 -5.66 17.14
N LEU A 447 18.89 -5.51 16.85
CA LEU A 447 17.81 -5.90 17.76
C LEU A 447 17.91 -7.39 18.14
N ARG A 448 18.12 -8.28 17.16
CA ARG A 448 18.28 -9.72 17.40
C ARG A 448 19.52 -10.02 18.24
N LEU A 449 20.61 -9.30 18.03
CA LEU A 449 21.87 -9.51 18.74
C LEU A 449 21.77 -9.01 20.19
N LEU A 450 21.22 -7.80 20.39
CA LEU A 450 21.01 -7.21 21.72
C LEU A 450 20.01 -8.00 22.56
N SER A 451 19.03 -8.65 21.93
CA SER A 451 18.06 -9.52 22.60
C SER A 451 18.49 -11.00 22.70
N SER A 452 19.72 -11.34 22.33
CA SER A 452 20.21 -12.73 22.40
C SER A 452 20.29 -13.19 23.87
N GLY A 453 19.75 -14.36 24.20
CA GLY A 453 19.65 -14.81 25.58
C GLY A 453 18.60 -15.92 25.80
N PRO A 454 18.04 -16.04 27.01
CA PRO A 454 18.15 -15.10 28.14
C PRO A 454 19.44 -15.24 28.96
N VAL A 455 20.15 -16.37 28.89
CA VAL A 455 21.33 -16.63 29.74
C VAL A 455 22.65 -16.51 28.98
N ALA A 456 22.76 -17.13 27.81
CA ALA A 456 24.02 -17.30 27.08
C ALA A 456 24.25 -16.27 25.96
N GLY A 457 23.66 -15.07 26.08
CA GLY A 457 23.77 -13.99 25.08
C GLY A 457 23.98 -12.61 25.72
N PHE A 458 23.77 -11.56 24.95
CA PHE A 458 23.92 -10.18 25.44
C PHE A 458 22.81 -9.81 26.43
N ASN A 459 21.57 -10.13 26.09
CA ASN A 459 20.37 -9.90 26.89
C ASN A 459 20.25 -8.45 27.40
N GLU A 460 20.60 -7.46 26.57
CA GLU A 460 20.54 -6.03 26.91
C GLU A 460 19.11 -5.47 26.78
N ILE A 461 18.30 -6.05 25.90
CA ILE A 461 16.90 -5.67 25.68
C ILE A 461 16.00 -6.90 25.61
N ASN A 462 14.73 -6.72 25.93
CA ASN A 462 13.68 -7.70 25.67
C ASN A 462 12.81 -7.21 24.52
N LEU A 463 12.54 -8.12 23.57
CA LEU A 463 11.56 -7.88 22.52
C LEU A 463 10.20 -8.49 22.94
N PRO A 464 9.07 -7.89 22.56
CA PRO A 464 7.75 -8.45 22.86
C PRO A 464 7.59 -9.89 22.36
N PRO A 465 7.17 -10.84 23.21
CA PRO A 465 6.89 -12.20 22.77
C PRO A 465 5.65 -12.22 21.87
N ARG A 466 5.78 -12.71 20.62
CA ARG A 466 4.67 -12.77 19.66
C ARG A 466 4.15 -14.16 19.34
N GLN A 467 5.01 -15.18 19.50
CA GLN A 467 4.62 -16.58 19.31
C GLN A 467 5.63 -17.51 20.01
N PRO A 468 5.23 -18.75 20.33
CA PRO A 468 6.17 -19.79 20.75
C PRO A 468 7.26 -19.99 19.70
N GLY A 469 8.52 -19.99 20.14
CA GLY A 469 9.72 -20.04 19.29
C GLY A 469 10.23 -21.46 19.01
N SER A 470 9.73 -22.47 19.70
CA SER A 470 10.07 -23.88 19.46
C SER A 470 8.90 -24.77 19.87
N ALA A 471 8.63 -25.79 19.07
CA ALA A 471 7.68 -26.84 19.42
C ALA A 471 8.24 -27.81 20.48
N ILE A 472 9.57 -27.86 20.68
CA ILE A 472 10.25 -28.83 21.54
C ILE A 472 10.75 -28.18 22.83
N ILE A 473 11.30 -26.97 22.75
CA ILE A 473 11.88 -26.28 23.92
C ILE A 473 10.76 -25.50 24.60
N PRO A 474 10.31 -25.92 25.80
CA PRO A 474 9.29 -25.17 26.53
C PRO A 474 9.79 -23.76 26.80
N TRP A 475 8.91 -22.76 26.67
CA TRP A 475 9.18 -21.35 26.98
C TRP A 475 10.06 -20.57 25.98
N LYS A 476 10.76 -21.20 25.03
CA LYS A 476 11.61 -20.45 24.06
C LYS A 476 10.78 -19.50 23.20
N VAL A 477 11.18 -18.23 23.16
CA VAL A 477 10.60 -17.19 22.29
C VAL A 477 11.70 -16.64 21.38
N ASN A 478 11.42 -16.52 20.07
CA ASN A 478 12.38 -16.02 19.07
C ASN A 478 12.05 -14.57 18.66
N PRO A 479 13.04 -13.81 18.16
CA PRO A 479 12.84 -12.46 17.64
C PRO A 479 12.24 -12.48 16.21
N VAL A 480 11.06 -13.09 16.05
CA VAL A 480 10.43 -13.36 14.74
C VAL A 480 10.08 -12.10 13.94
N ILE A 481 9.85 -10.98 14.61
CA ILE A 481 9.49 -9.71 13.95
C ILE A 481 10.72 -9.10 13.24
N PRO A 482 11.89 -8.93 13.89
CA PRO A 482 13.13 -8.62 13.18
C PRO A 482 13.47 -9.61 12.06
N GLU A 483 13.22 -10.92 12.24
CA GLU A 483 13.52 -11.95 11.24
C GLU A 483 12.72 -11.77 9.94
N VAL A 484 11.41 -11.51 10.02
CA VAL A 484 10.59 -11.27 8.81
C VAL A 484 10.99 -9.96 8.11
N VAL A 485 11.46 -8.97 8.88
CA VAL A 485 11.96 -7.70 8.31
C VAL A 485 13.34 -7.87 7.66
N ASN A 486 14.19 -8.76 8.17
CA ASN A 486 15.41 -9.12 7.45
C ASN A 486 15.08 -9.80 6.10
N GLN A 487 14.12 -10.73 6.09
CA GLN A 487 13.71 -11.43 4.86
C GLN A 487 13.15 -10.49 3.79
N LEU A 488 12.27 -9.55 4.18
CA LEU A 488 11.75 -8.57 3.22
C LEU A 488 12.87 -7.66 2.68
N ALA A 489 13.88 -7.33 3.49
CA ALA A 489 15.01 -6.52 3.03
C ALA A 489 15.83 -7.28 1.97
N PHE A 490 16.05 -8.59 2.15
CA PHE A 490 16.71 -9.43 1.14
C PHE A 490 15.92 -9.45 -0.17
N LYS A 491 14.58 -9.54 -0.09
CA LYS A 491 13.71 -9.52 -1.27
C LYS A 491 13.74 -8.18 -2.00
N VAL A 492 13.73 -7.05 -1.28
CA VAL A 492 13.88 -5.71 -1.88
C VAL A 492 15.22 -5.58 -2.61
N ILE A 493 16.31 -6.08 -2.03
CA ILE A 493 17.63 -6.08 -2.68
C ILE A 493 17.61 -6.95 -3.96
N GLY A 494 16.98 -8.12 -3.92
CA GLY A 494 16.82 -8.96 -5.11
C GLY A 494 15.97 -8.30 -6.20
N ASN A 495 14.91 -7.59 -5.82
CA ASN A 495 14.06 -6.83 -6.74
C ASN A 495 14.83 -5.67 -7.38
N ASP A 496 15.74 -5.00 -6.66
CA ASP A 496 16.61 -3.97 -7.23
C ASP A 496 17.53 -4.51 -8.34
N GLN A 497 18.02 -5.75 -8.18
CA GLN A 497 18.77 -6.41 -9.24
C GLN A 497 17.90 -6.70 -10.46
N ALA A 498 16.66 -7.15 -10.26
CA ALA A 498 15.71 -7.36 -11.35
C ALA A 498 15.41 -6.05 -12.11
N VAL A 499 15.21 -4.94 -11.38
CA VAL A 499 15.05 -3.60 -11.97
C VAL A 499 16.29 -3.21 -12.78
N THR A 500 17.48 -3.44 -12.23
CA THR A 500 18.76 -3.12 -12.90
C THR A 500 18.87 -3.84 -14.25
N MET A 501 18.62 -5.15 -14.28
CA MET A 501 18.67 -5.94 -15.52
C MET A 501 17.61 -5.49 -16.54
N ALA A 502 16.40 -5.17 -16.08
CA ALA A 502 15.31 -4.75 -16.96
C ALA A 502 15.50 -3.34 -17.54
N VAL A 503 16.10 -2.43 -16.77
CA VAL A 503 16.38 -1.06 -17.23
C VAL A 503 17.49 -1.05 -18.28
N GLU A 504 18.55 -1.85 -18.10
CA GLU A 504 19.65 -1.97 -19.07
C GLU A 504 19.20 -2.53 -20.42
N ALA A 505 18.26 -3.47 -20.42
CA ALA A 505 17.77 -4.14 -21.62
C ALA A 505 16.84 -3.29 -22.52
N GLY A 506 16.83 -1.96 -22.37
CA GLY A 506 16.11 -1.06 -23.27
C GLY A 506 16.63 -1.17 -24.72
N GLN A 507 15.74 -1.09 -25.70
CA GLN A 507 16.10 -1.27 -27.12
C GLN A 507 15.54 -0.13 -27.96
N LEU A 508 16.44 0.66 -28.55
CA LEU A 508 16.08 1.81 -29.40
C LEU A 508 15.10 2.75 -28.67
N GLU A 509 13.99 3.14 -29.29
CA GLU A 509 13.06 4.16 -28.77
C GLU A 509 12.19 3.71 -27.59
N LEU A 510 12.32 2.48 -27.07
CA LEU A 510 11.45 1.99 -25.99
C LEU A 510 12.15 0.98 -25.05
N ASN A 511 11.88 1.09 -23.75
CA ASN A 511 12.14 0.01 -22.81
C ASN A 511 10.88 -0.86 -22.63
N VAL A 512 10.88 -2.05 -23.23
CA VAL A 512 9.73 -2.97 -23.21
C VAL A 512 9.56 -3.72 -21.89
N PHE A 513 10.55 -3.65 -20.99
CA PHE A 513 10.60 -4.38 -19.71
C PHE A 513 10.03 -3.58 -18.54
N LEU A 514 9.40 -2.43 -18.81
CA LEU A 514 8.76 -1.62 -17.78
C LEU A 514 7.74 -2.39 -16.90
N PRO A 515 6.98 -3.41 -17.38
CA PRO A 515 6.11 -4.21 -16.50
C PRO A 515 6.83 -4.88 -15.32
N VAL A 516 7.99 -5.53 -15.52
CA VAL A 516 8.73 -6.18 -14.42
C VAL A 516 9.41 -5.15 -13.52
N VAL A 517 9.86 -4.01 -14.07
CA VAL A 517 10.41 -2.88 -13.30
C VAL A 517 9.36 -2.35 -12.32
N VAL A 518 8.16 -2.09 -12.82
CA VAL A 518 7.05 -1.57 -12.02
C VAL A 518 6.62 -2.59 -10.98
N GLN A 519 6.42 -3.86 -11.37
CA GLN A 519 6.07 -4.92 -10.42
C GLN A 519 7.06 -5.02 -9.26
N SER A 520 8.36 -5.00 -9.56
CA SER A 520 9.44 -5.12 -8.57
C SER A 520 9.46 -3.93 -7.60
N ILE A 521 9.24 -2.71 -8.11
CA ILE A 521 9.16 -1.49 -7.28
C ILE A 521 7.92 -1.50 -6.40
N PHE A 522 6.75 -1.80 -6.95
CA PHE A 522 5.50 -1.83 -6.19
C PHE A 522 5.50 -2.93 -5.11
N GLU A 523 6.02 -4.12 -5.43
CA GLU A 523 6.22 -5.20 -4.45
C GLU A 523 7.12 -4.72 -3.31
N SER A 524 8.26 -4.09 -3.64
CA SER A 524 9.22 -3.57 -2.66
C SER A 524 8.61 -2.50 -1.75
N VAL A 525 7.88 -1.53 -2.32
CA VAL A 525 7.22 -0.46 -1.54
C VAL A 525 6.16 -1.04 -0.59
N VAL A 526 5.35 -1.98 -1.06
CA VAL A 526 4.32 -2.62 -0.23
C VAL A 526 4.95 -3.42 0.91
N MET A 527 5.97 -4.24 0.62
CA MET A 527 6.70 -5.01 1.63
C MET A 527 7.37 -4.11 2.67
N LEU A 528 8.08 -3.05 2.24
CA LEU A 528 8.70 -2.09 3.15
C LEU A 528 7.67 -1.41 4.04
N LYS A 529 6.61 -0.84 3.47
CA LYS A 529 5.56 -0.15 4.23
C LYS A 529 4.93 -1.07 5.28
N ASN A 530 4.54 -2.29 4.89
CA ASN A 530 3.90 -3.24 5.79
C ASN A 530 4.89 -3.80 6.83
N GLY A 531 6.13 -4.05 6.41
CA GLY A 531 7.22 -4.51 7.25
C GLY A 531 7.60 -3.50 8.33
N LEU A 532 7.73 -2.23 7.98
CA LEU A 532 8.00 -1.15 8.93
C LEU A 532 6.86 -0.99 9.94
N LYS A 533 5.59 -1.01 9.50
CA LYS A 533 4.46 -1.01 10.43
C LYS A 533 4.48 -2.22 11.36
N THR A 534 4.80 -3.40 10.82
CA THR A 534 4.90 -4.62 11.63
C THR A 534 6.05 -4.52 12.64
N LEU A 535 7.20 -4.02 12.24
CA LEU A 535 8.35 -3.79 13.13
C LEU A 535 8.01 -2.79 14.23
N GLN A 536 7.36 -1.67 13.88
CA GLN A 536 6.91 -0.66 14.84
C GLN A 536 6.00 -1.27 15.90
N TYR A 537 4.81 -1.73 15.49
CA TYR A 537 3.73 -2.11 16.41
C TYR A 537 3.96 -3.46 17.10
N ARG A 538 4.65 -4.40 16.43
CA ARG A 538 4.90 -5.73 16.99
C ARG A 538 6.25 -5.86 17.69
N CYS A 539 7.17 -4.92 17.52
CA CYS A 539 8.49 -4.99 18.15
C CYS A 539 8.83 -3.69 18.88
N VAL A 540 9.13 -2.61 18.15
CA VAL A 540 9.81 -1.41 18.65
C VAL A 540 9.08 -0.77 19.83
N GLU A 541 7.77 -0.54 19.71
CA GLU A 541 6.98 0.13 20.75
C GLU A 541 6.97 -0.63 22.09
N GLY A 542 7.11 -1.95 22.06
CA GLY A 542 7.10 -2.80 23.25
C GLY A 542 8.48 -3.21 23.76
N ILE A 543 9.57 -2.69 23.21
CA ILE A 543 10.92 -3.00 23.70
C ILE A 543 11.08 -2.51 25.13
N THR A 544 11.73 -3.31 25.98
CA THR A 544 12.17 -2.91 27.33
C THR A 544 13.66 -3.16 27.49
N ALA A 545 14.37 -2.36 28.30
CA ALA A 545 15.77 -2.58 28.60
C ALA A 545 15.97 -3.51 29.81
N ASN A 546 17.01 -4.35 29.78
CA ASN A 546 17.50 -5.05 30.96
C ASN A 546 18.58 -4.19 31.63
N GLU A 547 18.15 -3.13 32.33
CA GLU A 547 19.05 -2.08 32.84
C GLU A 547 20.20 -2.63 33.70
N ALA A 548 19.90 -3.56 34.61
CA ALA A 548 20.92 -4.19 35.45
C ALA A 548 21.99 -4.93 34.63
N ARG A 549 21.58 -5.59 33.54
CA ARG A 549 22.50 -6.29 32.64
C ARG A 549 23.34 -5.32 31.82
N CYS A 550 22.72 -4.26 31.29
CA CYS A 550 23.43 -3.19 30.57
C CYS A 550 24.49 -2.53 31.47
N HIS A 551 24.11 -2.21 32.71
CA HIS A 551 25.00 -1.63 33.71
C HIS A 551 26.15 -2.59 34.07
N GLU A 552 25.84 -3.87 34.35
CA GLU A 552 26.86 -4.88 34.64
C GLU A 552 27.92 -4.97 33.52
N LEU A 553 27.48 -5.06 32.26
CA LEU A 553 28.38 -5.17 31.11
C LEU A 553 29.25 -3.91 30.94
N ALA A 554 28.66 -2.72 31.10
CA ALA A 554 29.41 -1.47 31.02
C ALA A 554 30.45 -1.35 32.14
N TYR A 555 30.07 -1.70 33.37
CA TYR A 555 30.89 -1.55 34.56
C TYR A 555 32.05 -2.56 34.62
N ARG A 556 31.82 -3.80 34.14
CA ARG A 556 32.84 -4.84 34.11
C ARG A 556 33.83 -4.71 32.96
N SER A 557 33.56 -3.83 31.99
CA SER A 557 34.43 -3.66 30.83
C SER A 557 35.79 -3.08 31.24
N VAL A 558 36.86 -3.72 30.80
CA VAL A 558 38.24 -3.22 31.00
C VAL A 558 38.46 -1.87 30.30
N ASN A 559 37.70 -1.61 29.23
CA ASN A 559 37.82 -0.38 28.46
C ASN A 559 37.29 0.87 29.20
N LEU A 560 36.72 0.70 30.40
CA LEU A 560 36.47 1.80 31.33
C LEU A 560 37.74 2.63 31.59
N ALA A 561 38.91 1.98 31.57
CA ALA A 561 40.20 2.65 31.75
C ALA A 561 40.43 3.75 30.69
N ALA A 562 39.93 3.56 29.46
CA ALA A 562 40.02 4.57 28.41
C ALA A 562 39.18 5.82 28.73
N VAL A 563 38.05 5.64 29.40
CA VAL A 563 37.17 6.74 29.86
C VAL A 563 37.81 7.50 31.02
N LEU A 564 38.53 6.80 31.90
CA LEU A 564 39.23 7.41 33.05
C LEU A 564 40.55 8.10 32.68
N ARG A 565 41.08 7.86 31.47
CA ARG A 565 42.35 8.42 30.98
C ARG A 565 42.50 9.94 31.19
N PRO A 566 41.48 10.80 30.97
CA PRO A 566 41.62 12.24 31.21
C PRO A 566 41.87 12.59 32.69
N LEU A 567 41.48 11.73 33.63
CA LEU A 567 41.62 11.96 35.07
C LEU A 567 42.91 11.35 35.65
N ILE A 568 43.29 10.14 35.21
CA ILE A 568 44.43 9.41 35.78
C ILE A 568 45.68 9.38 34.88
N GLY A 569 45.56 9.83 33.62
CA GLY A 569 46.64 9.77 32.63
C GLY A 569 46.72 8.44 31.89
N TYR A 570 47.50 8.42 30.80
CA TYR A 570 47.60 7.26 29.91
C TYR A 570 48.27 6.06 30.58
N ASP A 571 49.41 6.25 31.22
CA ASP A 571 50.20 5.15 31.80
C ASP A 571 49.42 4.41 32.90
N ARG A 572 48.75 5.16 33.78
CA ARG A 572 47.90 4.58 34.84
C ARG A 572 46.67 3.86 34.28
N ALA A 573 46.07 4.41 33.20
CA ALA A 573 44.96 3.74 32.51
C ALA A 573 45.41 2.40 31.88
N CYS A 574 46.60 2.35 31.28
CA CYS A 574 47.17 1.12 30.75
C CYS A 574 47.49 0.11 31.86
N GLU A 575 48.10 0.57 32.96
CA GLU A 575 48.41 -0.26 34.13
C GLU A 575 47.15 -0.95 34.67
N VAL A 576 46.10 -0.17 34.95
CA VAL A 576 44.86 -0.74 35.53
C VAL A 576 44.11 -1.64 34.56
N ALA A 577 44.18 -1.37 33.26
CA ALA A 577 43.57 -2.24 32.25
C ALA A 577 44.27 -3.61 32.19
N GLN A 578 45.61 -3.63 32.24
CA GLN A 578 46.38 -4.88 32.28
C GLN A 578 46.11 -5.66 33.56
N GLU A 579 46.07 -4.98 34.69
CA GLU A 579 45.80 -5.60 35.99
C GLU A 579 44.38 -6.15 36.07
N ALA A 580 43.38 -5.44 35.55
CA ALA A 580 41.99 -5.91 35.47
C ALA A 580 41.88 -7.19 34.63
N MET A 581 42.55 -7.24 33.47
CA MET A 581 42.56 -8.43 32.62
C MET A 581 43.25 -9.63 33.30
N ALA A 582 44.37 -9.41 33.98
CA ALA A 582 45.13 -10.47 34.62
C ALA A 582 44.42 -11.04 35.87
N SER A 583 43.74 -10.17 36.63
CA SER A 583 43.11 -10.55 37.91
C SER A 583 41.63 -10.92 37.79
N GLY A 584 40.95 -10.54 36.69
CA GLY A 584 39.51 -10.67 36.54
C GLY A 584 38.69 -9.68 37.37
N ARG A 585 39.35 -8.74 38.06
CA ARG A 585 38.75 -7.65 38.83
C ARG A 585 38.32 -6.52 37.90
N THR A 586 37.43 -5.66 38.37
CA THR A 586 36.97 -4.51 37.59
C THR A 586 37.98 -3.35 37.66
N VAL A 587 38.02 -2.52 36.61
CA VAL A 587 38.83 -1.28 36.63
C VAL A 587 38.41 -0.38 37.78
N TYR A 588 37.13 -0.34 38.11
CA TYR A 588 36.61 0.40 39.25
C TYR A 588 37.26 -0.01 40.57
N GLU A 589 37.24 -1.31 40.89
CA GLU A 589 37.79 -1.84 42.15
C GLU A 589 39.27 -1.50 42.30
N LEU A 590 40.02 -1.59 41.19
CA LEU A 590 41.46 -1.32 41.19
C LEU A 590 41.78 0.17 41.32
N VAL A 591 41.04 1.05 40.64
CA VAL A 591 41.23 2.52 40.77
C VAL A 591 40.88 2.99 42.18
N GLN A 592 39.85 2.41 42.79
CA GLN A 592 39.44 2.73 44.17
C GLN A 592 40.48 2.24 45.18
N GLU A 593 40.98 1.01 45.04
CA GLU A 593 42.02 0.46 45.92
C GLU A 593 43.33 1.26 45.84
N LYS A 594 43.71 1.72 44.65
CA LYS A 594 44.90 2.54 44.45
C LYS A 594 44.71 4.01 44.86
N GLU A 595 43.52 4.37 45.36
CA GLU A 595 43.15 5.73 45.78
C GLU A 595 43.37 6.80 44.69
N TRP A 596 43.28 6.41 43.41
CA TRP A 596 43.52 7.33 42.28
C TRP A 596 42.32 8.23 42.01
N LEU A 597 41.11 7.75 42.29
CA LEU A 597 39.86 8.50 42.17
C LEU A 597 38.91 8.15 43.32
N THR A 598 38.10 9.13 43.71
CA THR A 598 36.98 8.92 44.63
C THR A 598 35.79 8.24 43.94
N GLN A 599 34.91 7.61 44.71
CA GLN A 599 33.68 7.00 44.19
C GLN A 599 32.82 8.01 43.40
N GLU A 600 32.63 9.22 43.92
CA GLU A 600 31.88 10.28 43.23
C GLU A 600 32.50 10.68 41.89
N GLN A 601 33.83 10.72 41.79
CA GLN A 601 34.51 11.03 40.52
C GLN A 601 34.27 9.93 39.48
N ILE A 602 34.29 8.66 39.89
CA ILE A 602 34.06 7.54 38.97
C ILE A 602 32.59 7.48 38.55
N GLU A 603 31.65 7.58 39.50
CA GLU A 603 30.21 7.61 39.22
C GLU A 603 29.82 8.78 38.32
N ARG A 604 30.44 9.95 38.51
CA ARG A 604 30.24 11.11 37.63
C ARG A 604 30.66 10.79 36.20
N VAL A 605 31.83 10.19 36.00
CA VAL A 605 32.33 9.81 34.66
C VAL A 605 31.43 8.75 34.01
N LEU A 606 30.81 7.88 34.80
CA LEU A 606 29.89 6.84 34.33
C LEU A 606 28.42 7.27 34.28
N SER A 607 28.13 8.54 34.59
CA SER A 607 26.78 9.09 34.53
C SER A 607 26.25 9.16 33.09
N PRO A 608 24.93 8.98 32.88
CA PRO A 608 24.32 9.20 31.57
C PRO A 608 24.64 10.59 30.98
N GLU A 609 24.73 11.62 31.82
CA GLU A 609 25.10 12.98 31.41
C GLU A 609 26.52 13.03 30.81
N SER A 610 27.50 12.39 31.45
CA SER A 610 28.88 12.34 30.96
C SER A 610 29.04 11.53 29.67
N MET A 611 28.12 10.61 29.37
CA MET A 611 28.13 9.83 28.12
C MET A 611 27.48 10.57 26.93
N ARG A 612 26.74 11.65 27.17
CA ARG A 612 26.01 12.41 26.13
C ARG A 612 26.81 13.56 25.54
N HIS A 613 27.79 14.07 26.28
CA HIS A 613 28.59 15.22 25.87
C HIS A 613 30.08 14.91 25.99
N PRO A 614 30.95 15.48 25.13
CA PRO A 614 32.38 15.46 25.38
C PRO A 614 32.63 16.03 26.78
N SER A 615 33.20 15.23 27.69
CA SER A 615 33.57 15.69 29.01
C SER A 615 34.65 16.77 28.86
N THR A 616 34.23 18.03 28.93
CA THR A 616 35.16 19.16 28.95
C THR A 616 35.73 19.25 30.36
N ARG A 617 36.93 18.65 30.52
CA ARG A 617 37.87 18.76 31.64
C ARG A 617 37.29 18.60 33.05
#